data_AF-A0A6A0QV71-F1
#
_entry.id   AF-A0A6A0QV71-F1
#
_cell.length_a   1.000
_cell.length_b   1.000
_cell.length_c   1.000
_cell.angle_alpha   90.00
_cell.angle_beta   90.00
_cell.angle_gamma   90.00
#
_symmetry.space_group_name_H-M   'P 1'
#
loop_
_entity.id
_entity.type
_entity.pdbx_description
1 polymer ?
#
loop_
_entity_poly.entity_id
_entity_poly.type
_entity_poly.pdbx_seq_one_letter_code
_entity_poly.pdbx_strand_id
1 'polypeptide(L)' 'MAKYLGGTPAECAVTLLGATVTSRIDGQRVSVCLTEVEAYGGRSDPASHAFGRRTARNDPILGPAGTLYFYLSYGIH' A
#
# COMPACT_ATOMS: atom_id res chain seq x y z
N MET A 1 -14.11 0.19 4.66
CA MET A 1 -13.03 -0.65 4.10
C MET A 1 -13.36 -1.17 2.70
N ALA A 2 -14.50 -1.82 2.48
CA ALA A 2 -14.89 -2.36 1.17
C ALA A 2 -14.79 -1.35 0.01
N LYS A 3 -15.13 -0.07 0.25
CA LYS A 3 -14.98 1.01 -0.74
C LYS A 3 -13.55 1.14 -1.33
N TYR A 4 -12.52 0.93 -0.52
CA TYR A 4 -11.13 1.22 -0.89
C TYR A 4 -10.31 -0.03 -1.26
N LEU A 5 -10.73 -1.21 -0.81
CA LEU A 5 -9.91 -2.42 -0.80
C LEU A 5 -10.65 -3.65 -1.35
N GLY A 6 -11.75 -3.43 -2.08
CA GLY A 6 -12.68 -4.48 -2.51
C GLY A 6 -12.45 -5.04 -3.92
N GLY A 7 -11.39 -4.62 -4.62
CA GLY A 7 -11.16 -4.98 -6.02
C GLY A 7 -9.71 -5.30 -6.33
N THR A 8 -9.36 -5.28 -7.62
CA THR A 8 -7.98 -5.39 -8.09
C THR A 8 -7.13 -4.21 -7.57
N PRO A 9 -5.78 -4.32 -7.58
CA PRO A 9 -4.92 -3.20 -7.20
C PRO A 9 -5.20 -1.92 -7.99
N ALA A 10 -5.47 -2.02 -9.29
CA ALA A 10 -5.77 -0.88 -10.15
C ALA A 10 -7.10 -0.20 -9.79
N GLU A 11 -8.15 -0.98 -9.54
CA GLU A 11 -9.44 -0.44 -9.09
C GLU A 11 -9.31 0.23 -7.72
N CYS A 12 -8.62 -0.43 -6.79
CA CYS A 12 -8.39 0.13 -5.44
C CYS A 12 -7.61 1.44 -5.52
N ALA A 13 -6.55 1.51 -6.33
CA ALA A 13 -5.75 2.72 -6.52
C ALA A 13 -6.62 3.91 -6.95
N VAL A 14 -7.50 3.73 -7.94
CA VAL A 14 -8.41 4.81 -8.38
C VAL A 14 -9.31 5.28 -7.23
N THR A 15 -9.83 4.38 -6.40
CA THR A 15 -10.68 4.77 -5.26
C THR A 15 -9.93 5.49 -4.13
N LEU A 16 -8.61 5.35 -4.08
CA LEU A 16 -7.75 5.98 -3.07
C LEU A 16 -7.37 7.43 -3.42
N LEU A 17 -7.42 7.82 -4.70
CA LEU A 17 -7.19 9.22 -5.09
C LEU A 17 -8.22 10.13 -4.41
N GLY A 18 -7.73 11.18 -3.76
CA GLY A 18 -8.54 12.11 -2.96
C GLY A 18 -8.91 11.59 -1.56
N ALA A 19 -8.54 10.36 -1.19
CA ALA A 19 -8.75 9.86 0.16
C ALA A 19 -7.81 10.54 1.16
N THR A 20 -8.25 10.66 2.41
CA THR A 20 -7.42 11.23 3.49
C THR A 20 -6.80 10.12 4.33
N VAL A 21 -5.47 10.11 4.44
CA VAL A 21 -4.73 9.28 5.40
C VAL A 21 -4.45 10.11 6.64
N THR A 22 -4.66 9.51 7.81
CA THR A 22 -4.42 10.17 9.09
C THR A 22 -3.53 9.31 9.97
N SER A 23 -2.41 9.87 10.41
CA SER A 23 -1.56 9.29 11.45
C SER A 23 -1.83 9.96 12.79
N ARG A 24 -1.71 9.18 13.88
CA ARG A 24 -1.76 9.68 15.25
C ARG A 24 -0.60 9.12 16.04
N ILE A 25 0.24 9.99 16.58
CA ILE A 25 1.42 9.63 17.38
C ILE A 25 1.44 10.56 18.59
N ASP A 26 1.54 10.01 19.80
CA ASP A 26 1.59 10.77 21.06
C ASP A 26 0.45 11.80 21.21
N GLY A 27 -0.75 11.44 20.76
CA GLY A 27 -1.94 12.31 20.78
C GLY A 27 -1.97 13.39 19.70
N GLN A 28 -0.88 13.61 18.95
CA GLN A 28 -0.84 14.51 17.81
C GLN A 28 -1.40 13.86 16.57
N ARG A 29 -2.14 14.62 15.75
CA ARG A 29 -2.77 14.14 14.52
C ARG A 29 -2.18 14.86 13.31
N VAL A 30 -1.77 14.08 12.32
CA VAL A 30 -1.40 14.60 10.99
C VAL A 30 -2.29 13.91 9.96
N SER A 31 -2.88 14.70 9.05
CA SER A 31 -3.77 14.22 7.99
C SER A 31 -3.30 14.76 6.65
N VAL A 32 -3.28 13.91 5.62
CA VAL A 32 -2.89 14.26 4.25
C VAL A 32 -3.90 13.72 3.25
N CYS A 33 -4.15 14.47 2.17
CA CYS A 33 -4.92 14.00 1.03
C CYS A 33 -4.00 13.28 0.06
N LEU A 34 -4.39 12.08 -0.40
CA LEU A 34 -3.65 11.34 -1.42
C LEU A 34 -3.91 11.96 -2.79
N THR A 35 -2.89 12.55 -3.39
CA THR A 35 -2.95 13.15 -4.72
C THR A 35 -2.40 12.26 -5.82
N GLU A 36 -1.60 11.25 -5.46
CA GLU A 36 -0.95 10.33 -6.37
C GLU A 36 -0.86 8.95 -5.72
N VAL A 37 -1.04 7.90 -6.52
CA VAL A 37 -1.00 6.48 -6.12
C VAL A 37 -0.53 5.63 -7.28
N GLU A 38 0.17 4.54 -6.97
CA GLU A 38 0.59 3.53 -7.94
C GLU A 38 -0.03 2.17 -7.59
N ALA A 39 -0.42 1.42 -8.62
CA ALA A 39 -0.94 0.06 -8.46
C ALA A 39 0.12 -0.95 -8.92
N TYR A 40 0.48 -1.88 -8.04
CA TYR A 40 1.37 -2.99 -8.37
C TYR A 40 0.55 -4.28 -8.48
N GLY A 41 0.69 -5.01 -9.59
CA GLY A 41 -0.10 -6.20 -9.93
C GLY A 41 0.26 -7.47 -9.14
N GLY A 42 1.01 -7.35 -8.04
CA GLY A 42 1.42 -8.49 -7.23
C GLY A 42 2.35 -9.44 -7.98
N ARG A 43 2.06 -10.75 -7.95
CA ARG A 43 2.93 -11.80 -8.50
C ARG A 43 3.08 -11.76 -10.02
N SER A 44 2.14 -11.15 -10.74
CA SER A 44 2.18 -11.04 -12.21
C SER A 44 2.89 -9.80 -12.71
N ASP A 45 3.34 -8.92 -11.82
CA ASP A 45 3.93 -7.63 -12.15
C ASP A 45 5.41 -7.60 -11.79
N PRO A 46 6.33 -7.59 -12.77
CA PRO A 46 7.78 -7.54 -12.54
C PRO A 46 8.26 -6.35 -11.70
N ALA A 47 7.50 -5.24 -11.64
CA ALA A 47 7.83 -4.08 -10.82
C ALA A 47 7.41 -4.25 -9.34
N SER A 48 6.59 -5.24 -9.02
CA SER A 48 6.10 -5.46 -7.65
C SER A 48 7.13 -6.15 -6.77
N HIS A 49 7.21 -5.74 -5.50
CA HIS A 49 7.94 -6.51 -4.48
C HIS A 49 7.34 -7.89 -4.17
N ALA A 50 6.12 -8.17 -4.65
CA ALA A 50 5.55 -9.51 -4.61
C ALA A 50 5.95 -10.36 -5.83
N PHE A 51 6.66 -9.80 -6.81
CA PHE A 51 7.21 -10.54 -7.94
C PHE A 51 8.27 -11.54 -7.47
N GLY A 52 8.13 -12.79 -7.92
CA GLY A 52 9.05 -13.87 -7.55
C GLY A 52 8.79 -14.51 -6.19
N ARG A 53 9.86 -14.74 -5.42
CA ARG A 53 9.80 -15.57 -4.20
C ARG A 53 9.26 -14.78 -3.00
N ARG A 54 8.44 -15.46 -2.19
CA ARG A 54 8.01 -14.96 -0.88
C ARG A 54 9.17 -14.98 0.11
N THR A 55 9.35 -13.89 0.85
CA THR A 55 10.37 -13.68 1.88
C THR A 55 9.71 -13.03 3.09
N ALA A 56 10.38 -13.04 4.25
CA ALA A 56 9.87 -12.35 5.43
C ALA A 56 9.60 -10.86 5.18
N ARG A 57 10.37 -10.23 4.29
CA ARG A 57 10.20 -8.82 3.92
C ARG A 57 8.90 -8.56 3.16
N ASN A 58 8.62 -9.31 2.09
CA ASN A 58 7.43 -9.09 1.25
C ASN A 58 6.18 -9.86 1.70
N ASP A 59 6.28 -10.60 2.81
CA ASP A 59 5.18 -11.36 3.41
C ASP A 59 3.89 -10.52 3.58
N PRO A 60 3.96 -9.28 4.10
CA PRO A 60 2.75 -8.47 4.33
C PRO A 60 1.99 -8.12 3.04
N ILE A 61 2.67 -7.98 1.90
CA ILE A 61 2.03 -7.68 0.60
C ILE A 61 1.12 -8.83 0.16
N LEU A 62 1.47 -10.07 0.52
CA LEU A 62 0.72 -11.29 0.21
C LEU A 62 -0.33 -11.63 1.28
N GLY A 63 -0.44 -10.79 2.32
CA GLY A 63 -1.40 -10.92 3.39
C GLY A 63 -2.80 -10.42 3.02
N PRO A 64 -3.71 -10.30 3.99
CA PRO A 64 -5.05 -9.79 3.76
C PRO A 64 -5.02 -8.31 3.34
N ALA A 65 -5.99 -7.90 2.52
CA ALA A 65 -6.15 -6.52 2.09
C ALA A 65 -6.30 -5.56 3.28
N GLY A 66 -5.63 -4.41 3.22
CA GLY A 66 -5.57 -3.44 4.32
C GLY A 66 -4.35 -3.59 5.23
N THR A 67 -3.50 -4.58 4.98
CA THR A 67 -2.18 -4.68 5.62
C THR A 67 -1.24 -3.60 5.07
N LEU A 68 -0.62 -2.82 5.95
CA LEU A 68 0.41 -1.85 5.57
C LEU A 68 1.75 -2.55 5.39
N TYR A 69 2.43 -2.27 4.28
CA TYR A 69 3.79 -2.73 3.99
C TYR A 69 4.71 -1.51 3.85
N PHE A 70 5.56 -1.30 4.86
CA PHE A 70 6.63 -0.31 4.82
C PHE A 70 7.96 -1.01 4.58
N TYR A 71 8.84 -0.39 3.80
CA TYR A 71 10.17 -0.91 3.53
C TYR A 71 11.16 0.23 3.35
N LEU A 72 12.44 -0.05 3.62
CA LEU A 72 13.50 0.91 3.34
C LEU A 72 13.87 0.92 1.84
N SER A 73 13.77 2.09 1.21
CA SER A 73 14.27 2.32 -0.15
C SER A 73 15.66 2.95 -0.08
N TYR A 74 16.63 2.34 -0.77
CA TYR A 74 18.06 2.69 -0.69
C TYR A 74 18.65 2.74 0.73
N GLY A 75 17.98 2.13 1.72
CA GLY A 75 18.40 2.10 3.12
C GLY A 75 18.14 3.38 3.92
N ILE A 76 17.56 4.42 3.30
CA ILE A 76 17.43 5.75 3.92
C ILE A 76 16.04 6.38 3.80
N HIS A 77 15.19 5.85 2.93
CA HIS A 77 13.80 6.28 2.74
C HIS A 77 12.84 5.25 3.30
#